data_AF-A0A6A2WCS5-F1
#
_entry.id   AF-A0A6A2WCS5-F1
#
_cell.length_a   1.000
_cell.length_b   1.000
_cell.length_c   1.000
_cell.angle_alpha   90.00
_cell.angle_beta   90.00
_cell.angle_gamma   90.00
#
_symmetry.space_group_name_H-M   'P 1'
#
loop_
_entity.id
_entity.type
_entity.pdbx_description
1 polymer ?
#
loop_
_entity_poly.entity_id
_entity_poly.type
_entity_poly.pdbx_seq_one_letter_code
_entity_poly.pdbx_strand_id
1 'polypeptide(L)'
;MQWWVVWVVLVLALLVSTGVGVWYAVRRGLAALHMISSLGDAVGRRFAEVDESADESQPEQASFTVPLQHSIDRYSAAHAQVMKREARKRVRHEAIWRRWSAFNE
;
A
#
# COMPACT_ATOMS: atom_id res chain seq x y z
N MET A 1 53.59 -9.77 -12.19
CA MET A 1 52.27 -10.23 -12.67
C MET A 1 51.40 -10.65 -11.48
N GLN A 2 50.86 -9.70 -10.71
CA GLN A 2 50.05 -10.00 -9.51
C GLN A 2 48.55 -10.09 -9.86
N TRP A 3 48.21 -10.96 -10.81
CA TRP A 3 46.84 -11.13 -11.32
C TRP A 3 45.83 -11.58 -10.26
N TRP A 4 46.30 -12.29 -9.22
CA TRP A 4 45.50 -12.69 -8.07
C TRP A 4 44.88 -11.51 -7.29
N VAL A 5 45.58 -10.37 -7.20
CA VAL A 5 45.07 -9.18 -6.46
C VAL A 5 43.80 -8.64 -7.12
N VAL A 6 43.71 -8.69 -8.45
CA VAL A 6 42.53 -8.22 -9.21
C VAL A 6 41.29 -9.04 -8.86
N TRP A 7 41.43 -10.36 -8.77
CA TRP A 7 40.32 -11.25 -8.39
C TRP A 7 39.85 -11.01 -6.96
N VAL A 8 40.79 -10.83 -6.02
CA VAL A 8 40.45 -10.55 -4.62
C VAL A 8 39.66 -9.25 -4.49
N VAL A 9 40.10 -8.18 -5.16
CA VAL A 9 39.40 -6.89 -5.14
C VAL A 9 38.00 -7.01 -5.75
N LEU A 10 37.85 -7.75 -6.86
CA LEU A 10 36.57 -7.92 -7.54
C LEU A 10 35.56 -8.69 -6.67
N VAL A 11 36.00 -9.78 -6.04
CA VAL A 11 35.16 -10.56 -5.11
C VAL A 11 34.79 -9.72 -3.88
N LEU A 12 35.74 -8.95 -3.34
CA LEU A 12 35.49 -8.05 -2.22
C LEU A 12 34.44 -6.98 -2.58
N ALA A 13 34.57 -6.36 -3.75
CA ALA A 13 33.60 -5.37 -4.24
C ALA A 13 32.20 -5.98 -4.43
N LEU A 14 32.12 -7.21 -4.94
CA LEU A 14 30.86 -7.96 -5.07
C LEU A 14 30.22 -8.21 -3.69
N LEU A 15 31.01 -8.66 -2.71
CA LEU A 15 30.53 -8.92 -1.36
C LEU A 15 30.01 -7.64 -0.69
N VAL A 16 30.74 -6.54 -0.83
CA VAL A 16 30.33 -5.23 -0.28
C VAL A 16 29.02 -4.76 -0.93
N SER A 17 28.94 -4.78 -2.26
CA SER A 17 27.74 -4.36 -2.99
C SER A 17 26.52 -5.23 -2.61
N THR A 18 26.72 -6.54 -2.51
CA THR A 18 25.68 -7.48 -2.09
C THR A 18 25.22 -7.21 -0.65
N GLY A 19 26.17 -7.01 0.28
CA GLY A 19 25.88 -6.69 1.67
C GLY A 19 25.08 -5.39 1.83
N VAL A 20 25.45 -4.34 1.09
CA VAL A 20 24.72 -3.06 1.09
C VAL A 20 23.30 -3.23 0.56
N GLY A 21 23.13 -3.98 -0.54
CA GLY A 21 21.82 -4.27 -1.11
C GLY A 21 20.91 -5.02 -0.14
N VAL A 22 21.44 -6.07 0.53
CA VAL A 22 20.70 -6.86 1.52
C VAL A 22 20.36 -6.00 2.74
N TRP A 23 21.31 -5.24 3.29
CA TRP A 23 21.05 -4.34 4.42
C TRP A 23 19.94 -3.34 4.10
N TYR A 24 20.00 -2.73 2.92
CA TYR A 24 19.01 -1.76 2.47
C TYR A 24 17.63 -2.40 2.29
N ALA A 25 17.58 -3.59 1.68
CA ALA A 25 16.36 -4.37 1.50
C ALA A 25 15.74 -4.78 2.84
N VAL A 26 16.52 -5.21 3.83
CA VAL A 26 16.03 -5.55 5.17
C VAL A 26 15.50 -4.30 5.87
N ARG A 27 16.23 -3.19 5.86
CA ARG A 27 15.78 -1.93 6.49
C ARG A 27 14.47 -1.42 5.84
N ARG A 28 14.36 -1.51 4.52
CA ARG A 28 13.17 -1.09 3.77
C ARG A 28 12.02 -2.07 3.91
N GLY A 29 12.33 -3.36 3.94
CA GLY A 29 11.39 -4.47 4.12
C GLY A 29 10.74 -4.43 5.49
N LEU A 30 11.51 -4.18 6.56
CA LEU A 30 10.96 -4.00 7.91
C LEU A 30 10.00 -2.80 7.98
N ALA A 31 10.31 -1.69 7.31
CA ALA A 31 9.40 -0.55 7.25
C ALA A 31 8.11 -0.86 6.46
N ALA A 32 8.21 -1.67 5.41
CA ALA A 32 7.04 -2.13 4.63
C ALA A 32 6.20 -3.16 5.40
N LEU A 33 6.85 -4.09 6.12
CA LEU A 33 6.17 -5.05 7.00
C LEU A 33 5.44 -4.35 8.14
N HIS A 34 6.02 -3.29 8.73
CA HIS A 34 5.34 -2.54 9.79
C HIS A 34 4.07 -1.85 9.26
N MET A 35 4.12 -1.29 8.05
CA MET A 35 2.93 -0.76 7.35
C MET A 35 1.90 -1.85 7.04
N ILE A 36 2.34 -3.02 6.54
CA ILE A 36 1.47 -4.17 6.27
C ILE A 36 0.84 -4.70 7.57
N SER A 37 1.54 -4.71 8.70
CA SER A 37 1.02 -5.21 9.98
C SER A 37 -0.16 -4.37 10.48
N SER A 38 -0.07 -3.04 10.35
CA SER A 38 -1.18 -2.15 10.68
C SER A 38 -2.39 -2.32 9.76
N LEU A 39 -2.14 -2.71 8.50
CA LEU A 39 -3.18 -3.06 7.54
C LEU A 39 -3.75 -4.45 7.83
N GLY A 40 -2.93 -5.41 8.25
CA GLY A 40 -3.30 -6.77 8.64
C GLY A 40 -4.13 -6.81 9.90
N ASP A 41 -3.88 -5.94 10.88
CA ASP A 41 -4.74 -5.79 12.06
C ASP A 41 -6.08 -5.13 11.71
N ALA A 42 -6.09 -4.13 10.82
CA ALA A 42 -7.32 -3.49 10.38
C ALA A 42 -8.17 -4.42 9.49
N VAL A 43 -7.51 -5.18 8.62
CA VAL A 43 -8.13 -6.21 7.77
C VAL A 43 -8.55 -7.41 8.61
N GLY A 44 -7.75 -7.84 9.59
CA GLY A 44 -8.06 -8.91 10.52
C GLY A 44 -9.24 -8.59 11.42
N ARG A 45 -9.36 -7.34 11.92
CA ARG A 45 -10.57 -6.88 12.61
C ARG A 45 -11.76 -6.81 11.68
N ARG A 46 -11.58 -6.37 10.43
CA ARG A 46 -12.65 -6.36 9.43
C ARG A 46 -13.11 -7.78 9.07
N PHE A 47 -12.18 -8.73 8.99
CA PHE A 47 -12.49 -10.14 8.74
C PHE A 47 -13.09 -10.81 9.98
N ALA A 48 -12.64 -10.50 11.20
CA ALA A 48 -13.26 -11.00 12.42
C ALA A 48 -14.67 -10.45 12.62
N GLU A 49 -14.89 -9.16 12.31
CA GLU A 49 -16.22 -8.55 12.29
C GLU A 49 -17.10 -9.14 11.17
N VAL A 50 -16.51 -9.54 10.02
CA VAL A 50 -17.20 -10.26 8.96
C VAL A 50 -17.49 -11.71 9.33
N ASP A 51 -16.58 -12.41 10.01
CA ASP A 51 -16.70 -13.82 10.44
C ASP A 51 -17.73 -13.96 11.57
N GLU A 52 -17.73 -13.03 12.53
CA GLU A 52 -18.75 -12.96 13.58
C GLU A 52 -20.12 -12.53 13.02
N SER A 53 -20.15 -11.77 11.92
CA SER A 53 -21.38 -11.51 11.16
C SER A 53 -21.75 -12.62 10.16
N ALA A 54 -20.86 -13.57 9.88
CA ALA A 54 -21.10 -14.64 8.91
C ALA A 54 -21.94 -15.78 9.51
N ASP A 55 -22.00 -15.90 10.84
CA ASP A 55 -22.87 -16.87 11.51
C ASP A 55 -24.35 -16.41 11.55
N GLU A 56 -24.63 -15.11 11.31
CA GLU A 56 -25.99 -14.57 11.20
C GLU A 56 -26.38 -14.00 9.83
N SER A 57 -25.42 -13.78 8.91
CA SER A 57 -25.73 -13.25 7.58
C SER A 57 -26.00 -14.40 6.60
N GLN A 58 -27.28 -14.71 6.43
CA GLN A 58 -27.79 -15.43 5.25
C GLN A 58 -27.03 -14.99 3.98
N PRO A 59 -26.70 -15.93 3.07
CA PRO A 59 -25.83 -15.66 1.94
C PRO A 59 -26.33 -14.43 1.19
N GLU A 60 -25.51 -13.37 1.20
CA GLU A 60 -25.87 -12.10 0.56
C GLU A 60 -26.16 -12.40 -0.91
N GLN A 61 -27.43 -12.29 -1.26
CA GLN A 61 -27.95 -12.65 -2.56
C GLN A 61 -27.16 -11.92 -3.66
N ALA A 62 -26.64 -12.68 -4.62
CA ALA A 62 -25.86 -12.15 -5.72
C ALA A 62 -26.59 -10.96 -6.35
N SER A 63 -25.87 -9.90 -6.73
CA SER A 63 -26.40 -8.61 -7.17
C SER A 63 -27.45 -8.68 -8.30
N PHE A 64 -27.50 -9.81 -9.01
CA PHE A 64 -28.46 -10.11 -10.08
C PHE A 64 -29.84 -10.59 -9.60
N THR A 65 -29.98 -10.98 -8.33
CA THR A 65 -31.27 -11.43 -7.74
C THR A 65 -31.96 -10.33 -6.92
N VAL A 66 -31.30 -9.18 -6.74
CA VAL A 66 -31.82 -8.03 -5.98
C VAL A 66 -32.35 -6.97 -6.96
N PRO A 67 -33.49 -6.29 -6.68
CA PRO A 67 -34.04 -5.25 -7.55
C PRO A 67 -33.02 -4.15 -7.86
N LEU A 68 -32.97 -3.77 -9.13
CA LEU A 68 -31.93 -2.90 -9.73
C LEU A 68 -31.72 -1.56 -9.01
N GLN A 69 -32.76 -1.02 -8.36
CA GLN A 69 -32.67 0.23 -7.60
C GLN A 69 -31.68 0.11 -6.43
N HIS A 70 -31.62 -1.05 -5.79
CA HIS A 70 -30.75 -1.28 -4.63
C HIS A 70 -29.27 -1.46 -5.02
N SER A 71 -28.99 -1.93 -6.23
CA SER A 71 -27.62 -2.02 -6.76
C SER A 71 -27.12 -0.67 -7.26
N ILE A 72 -28.01 0.18 -7.79
CA ILE A 72 -27.70 1.57 -8.19
C ILE A 72 -27.31 2.41 -6.97
N ASP A 73 -28.06 2.34 -5.87
CA ASP A 73 -27.75 3.08 -4.64
C ASP A 73 -26.42 2.63 -4.01
N ARG A 74 -26.11 1.33 -4.09
CA ARG A 74 -24.81 0.81 -3.64
C ARG A 74 -23.67 1.29 -4.53
N TYR A 75 -23.88 1.36 -5.84
CA TYR A 75 -22.89 1.88 -6.80
C TYR A 75 -22.65 3.39 -6.61
N SER A 76 -23.71 4.17 -6.43
CA SER A 76 -23.62 5.62 -6.23
C SER A 76 -22.89 5.98 -4.93
N ALA A 77 -23.16 5.25 -3.84
CA ALA A 77 -22.47 5.42 -2.57
C ALA A 77 -20.97 5.08 -2.66
N ALA A 78 -20.61 4.01 -3.39
CA ALA A 78 -19.21 3.66 -3.62
C ALA A 78 -18.48 4.72 -4.47
N HIS A 79 -19.12 5.23 -5.52
CA HIS A 79 -18.59 6.30 -6.37
C HIS A 79 -18.34 7.60 -5.61
N ALA A 80 -19.25 7.96 -4.69
CA ALA A 80 -19.07 9.13 -3.84
C ALA A 80 -17.79 9.03 -2.99
N GLN A 81 -17.39 7.83 -2.55
CA GLN A 81 -16.16 7.63 -1.80
C GLN A 81 -14.90 7.76 -2.67
N VAL A 82 -14.98 7.34 -3.94
CA VAL A 82 -13.88 7.50 -4.92
C VAL A 82 -13.65 8.99 -5.19
N MET A 83 -14.71 9.75 -5.46
CA MET A 83 -14.63 11.20 -5.66
C MET A 83 -14.03 11.92 -4.44
N LYS A 84 -14.44 11.54 -3.22
CA LYS A 84 -13.86 12.08 -1.97
C LYS A 84 -12.36 11.74 -1.81
N ARG A 85 -11.90 10.59 -2.30
CA ARG A 85 -10.46 10.24 -2.28
C ARG A 85 -9.67 11.07 -3.28
N GLU A 86 -10.20 11.29 -4.48
CA GLU A 86 -9.53 12.13 -5.49
C GLU A 86 -9.43 13.59 -5.07
N ALA A 87 -10.51 14.16 -4.50
CA ALA A 87 -10.50 15.52 -3.97
C ALA A 87 -9.39 15.72 -2.92
N ARG A 88 -9.22 14.75 -2.01
CA ARG A 88 -8.14 14.79 -1.00
C ARG A 88 -6.74 14.70 -1.61
N LYS A 89 -6.56 13.95 -2.70
CA LYS A 89 -5.28 13.92 -3.43
C LYS A 89 -4.99 15.28 -4.07
N ARG A 90 -5.98 15.92 -4.70
CA ARG A 90 -5.84 17.24 -5.33
C ARG A 90 -5.42 18.30 -4.31
N VAL A 91 -6.10 18.37 -3.17
CA VAL A 91 -5.75 19.30 -2.07
C VAL A 91 -4.31 19.08 -1.57
N ARG A 92 -3.86 17.83 -1.45
CA ARG A 92 -2.47 17.52 -1.05
C ARG A 92 -1.46 17.99 -2.08
N HIS A 93 -1.73 17.76 -3.37
CA HIS A 93 -0.85 18.24 -4.42
C HIS A 93 -0.78 19.77 -4.42
N GLU A 94 -1.91 20.47 -4.35
CA GLU A 94 -1.94 21.94 -4.26
C GLU A 94 -1.15 22.48 -3.06
N ALA A 95 -1.29 21.85 -1.89
CA ALA A 95 -0.53 22.24 -0.69
C ALA A 95 0.98 22.04 -0.84
N ILE A 96 1.39 21.00 -1.58
CA ILE A 96 2.80 20.79 -1.93
C ILE A 96 3.25 21.87 -2.91
N TRP A 97 2.52 22.10 -4.01
CA TRP A 97 2.87 23.12 -5.00
C TRP A 97 3.02 24.53 -4.39
N ARG A 98 2.10 24.94 -3.50
CA ARG A 98 2.21 26.22 -2.78
C ARG A 98 3.45 26.32 -1.90
N ARG A 99 3.86 25.20 -1.30
CA ARG A 99 5.09 25.15 -0.49
C ARG A 99 6.34 25.32 -1.34
N TRP A 100 6.34 24.73 -2.54
CA TRP A 100 7.44 24.88 -3.47
C TRP A 100 7.51 26.30 -4.06
N SER A 101 6.37 26.93 -4.37
CA SER A 101 6.36 28.31 -4.87
C SER A 101 6.89 29.30 -3.83
N ALA A 102 6.49 29.16 -2.56
CA ALA A 102 6.95 30.03 -1.47
C ALA A 102 8.43 29.82 -1.07
N PHE A 103 9.03 28.68 -1.43
CA PHE A 103 10.47 28.44 -1.22
C PHE A 103 11.33 29.09 -2.32
N ASN A 104 10.74 29.37 -3.48
CA ASN A 104 11.44 29.88 -4.64
C ASN A 104 11.33 31.43 -4.79
N GLU A 105 10.78 32.10 -3.78
CA GLU A 105 10.80 33.56 -3.57
C GLU A 105 11.88 33.92 -2.53
#